data_AF-A0A9C6X0P0-F1
#
_entry.id   AF-A0A9C6X0P0-F1
#
_cell.length_a   1.000
_cell.length_b   1.000
_cell.length_c   1.000
_cell.angle_alpha   90.00
_cell.angle_beta   90.00
_cell.angle_gamma   90.00
#
_symmetry.space_group_name_H-M   'P 1'
#
loop_
_entity.id
_entity.type
_entity.pdbx_description
1 polymer ?
#
loop_
_entity_poly.entity_id
_entity_poly.type
_entity_poly.pdbx_seq_one_letter_code
_entity_poly.pdbx_strand_id
1 'polypeptide(L)'
;MMMFIALQEHPSLQEINHIFLIPGHTFMPEVDGKHAVIEKYKKRLEKINVPDEWYTAVEQAGRTDPKNFPDGKFKVTHVTSFYDVASLSKEELIRRHKCTDKEPFSYLDTHWWKYCKNNMGMVQVKSSFCEDAEFRSLSFLRRGVRGDRLKQLLPCLQTLPASQPISVEKKKDLISLLCYLNEEFHPFYQNLPVSSTVHELHPQSPPLQLEEDDDDPTE
;
A
#
# COMPACT_ATOMS: atom_id res chain seq x y z
N MET A 1 -1.86 -1.97 -8.87
CA MET A 1 -1.43 -0.72 -9.50
C MET A 1 0.03 -0.40 -9.24
N MET A 2 0.49 -0.39 -7.98
CA MET A 2 1.93 -0.25 -7.66
C MET A 2 2.84 -1.22 -8.44
N MET A 3 2.39 -2.46 -8.67
CA MET A 3 3.17 -3.44 -9.45
C MET A 3 3.42 -3.01 -10.92
N PHE A 4 2.49 -2.27 -11.54
CA PHE A 4 2.72 -1.75 -12.90
C PHE A 4 3.75 -0.62 -12.92
N ILE A 5 3.82 0.20 -11.86
CA ILE A 5 4.87 1.22 -11.70
C ILE A 5 6.23 0.53 -11.61
N ALA A 6 6.37 -0.49 -10.76
CA ALA A 6 7.62 -1.24 -10.61
C ALA A 6 8.07 -1.90 -11.94
N LEU A 7 7.14 -2.46 -12.73
CA LEU A 7 7.42 -3.01 -14.06
C LEU A 7 7.92 -1.94 -15.05
N GLN A 8 7.47 -0.70 -14.92
CA GLN A 8 7.88 0.42 -15.75
C GLN A 8 9.26 0.95 -15.35
N GLU A 9 9.50 1.14 -14.05
CA GLU A 9 10.74 1.68 -13.49
C GLU A 9 11.94 0.75 -13.66
N HIS A 10 11.71 -0.56 -13.72
CA HIS A 10 12.76 -1.55 -13.89
C HIS A 10 12.74 -2.13 -15.32
N PRO A 11 13.65 -1.71 -16.22
CA PRO A 11 13.66 -2.16 -17.62
C PRO A 11 13.76 -3.68 -17.76
N SER A 12 14.57 -4.32 -16.91
CA SER A 12 14.82 -5.77 -16.92
C SER A 12 13.65 -6.61 -16.40
N LEU A 13 12.75 -6.03 -15.60
CA LEU A 13 11.65 -6.75 -14.98
C LEU A 13 10.51 -6.93 -16.01
N GLN A 14 10.17 -8.19 -16.32
CA GLN A 14 9.14 -8.52 -17.33
C GLN A 14 7.81 -8.92 -16.71
N GLU A 15 7.87 -9.62 -15.59
CA GLU A 15 6.69 -10.09 -14.87
C GLU A 15 6.88 -9.99 -13.36
N ILE A 16 5.76 -9.79 -12.67
CA ILE A 16 5.67 -9.85 -11.21
C ILE A 16 4.58 -10.85 -10.87
N ASN A 17 4.92 -11.84 -10.06
CA ASN A 17 3.98 -12.79 -9.49
C ASN A 17 3.75 -12.43 -8.02
N HIS A 18 2.51 -12.10 -7.68
CA HIS A 18 2.08 -11.82 -6.33
C HIS A 18 1.17 -12.96 -5.86
N ILE A 19 1.68 -13.74 -4.92
CA ILE A 19 1.02 -14.91 -4.38
C ILE A 19 0.51 -14.56 -3.00
N PHE A 20 -0.79 -14.71 -2.80
CA PHE A 20 -1.50 -14.47 -1.55
C PHE A 20 -1.64 -15.77 -0.76
N LEU A 21 -1.51 -15.68 0.55
CA LEU A 21 -1.72 -16.80 1.46
C LEU A 21 -3.22 -17.08 1.62
N ILE A 22 -3.56 -18.36 1.76
CA ILE A 22 -4.94 -18.80 2.04
C ILE A 22 -5.31 -18.36 3.48
N PRO A 23 -6.56 -17.94 3.73
CA PRO A 23 -7.07 -17.75 5.08
C PRO A 23 -6.74 -18.95 5.99
N GLY A 24 -6.17 -18.69 7.18
CA GLY A 24 -5.71 -19.74 8.11
C GLY A 24 -4.21 -20.05 8.04
N HIS A 25 -3.50 -19.57 7.01
CA HIS A 25 -2.04 -19.68 6.87
C HIS A 25 -1.36 -18.31 6.96
N THR A 26 -1.76 -17.49 7.93
CA THR A 26 -1.27 -16.11 8.08
C THR A 26 0.07 -15.98 8.79
N PHE A 27 0.59 -17.08 9.37
CA PHE A 27 1.89 -17.07 10.04
C PHE A 27 3.01 -17.00 9.00
N MET A 28 3.71 -15.87 8.99
CA MET A 28 4.87 -15.64 8.13
C MET A 28 6.12 -15.61 9.02
N PRO A 29 6.90 -16.71 9.10
CA PRO A 29 8.02 -16.81 10.02
C PRO A 29 9.08 -15.73 9.80
N GLU A 30 9.22 -15.22 8.57
CA GLU A 30 10.19 -14.19 8.21
C GLU A 30 9.77 -12.78 8.67
N VAL A 31 8.48 -12.56 8.93
CA VAL A 31 7.89 -11.25 9.28
C VAL A 31 7.51 -11.24 10.75
N ASP A 32 6.76 -12.23 11.21
CA ASP A 32 6.24 -12.30 12.58
C ASP A 32 7.39 -12.41 13.61
N GLY A 33 8.45 -13.13 13.28
CA GLY A 33 9.67 -13.19 14.11
C GLY A 33 10.35 -11.84 14.26
N LYS A 34 10.39 -11.03 13.19
CA LYS A 34 10.95 -9.67 13.22
C LYS A 34 10.09 -8.73 14.06
N HIS A 35 8.77 -8.80 13.90
CA HIS A 35 7.84 -8.02 14.72
C HIS A 35 7.98 -8.35 16.20
N ALA A 36 8.09 -9.63 16.56
CA ALA A 36 8.29 -10.06 17.95
C ALA A 36 9.58 -9.47 18.57
N VAL A 37 10.66 -9.38 17.80
CA VAL A 37 11.93 -8.77 18.25
C VAL A 37 11.78 -7.27 18.46
N ILE A 38 11.14 -6.57 17.52
CA ILE A 38 10.84 -5.12 17.63
C ILE A 38 9.95 -4.84 18.84
N GLU A 39 8.89 -5.61 19.06
CA GLU A 39 8.00 -5.47 20.21
C GLU A 39 8.72 -5.70 21.54
N LYS A 40 9.58 -6.72 21.60
CA LYS A 40 10.39 -7.01 22.79
C LYS A 40 11.38 -5.89 23.09
N TYR A 41 11.96 -5.28 22.05
CA TYR A 41 12.83 -4.11 22.20
C TYR A 41 12.04 -2.89 22.68
N LYS A 42 10.89 -2.61 22.07
CA LYS A 42 9.99 -1.50 22.43
C LYS A 42 9.55 -1.57 23.90
N LYS A 43 9.32 -2.75 24.47
CA LYS A 43 9.00 -2.92 25.90
C LYS A 43 10.10 -2.43 26.85
N ARG A 44 11.34 -2.28 26.37
CA ARG A 44 12.50 -1.83 27.15
C ARG A 44 12.83 -0.35 26.91
N LEU A 45 12.30 0.24 25.84
CA LEU A 45 12.47 1.65 25.54
C LEU A 45 11.50 2.48 26.39
N GLU A 46 11.88 3.74 26.60
CA GLU A 46 10.95 4.75 27.10
C GLU A 46 9.83 5.02 26.07
N LYS A 47 8.89 5.89 26.43
CA LYS A 47 7.78 6.25 25.54
C LYS A 47 8.33 6.84 24.24
N ILE A 48 7.82 6.33 23.13
CA ILE A 48 8.05 6.90 21.80
C ILE A 48 7.10 8.10 21.65
N ASN A 49 7.67 9.28 21.45
CA ASN A 49 6.98 10.56 21.34
C ASN A 49 6.84 11.02 19.89
N VAL A 50 7.73 10.65 18.97
CA VAL A 50 7.63 11.03 17.55
C VAL A 50 7.86 9.84 16.61
N PRO A 51 7.34 9.88 15.37
CA PRO A 51 7.56 8.80 14.40
C PRO A 51 9.03 8.48 14.13
N ASP A 52 9.92 9.48 14.16
CA ASP A 52 11.34 9.27 13.85
C ASP A 52 12.06 8.36 14.85
N GLU A 53 11.61 8.36 16.10
CA GLU A 53 12.12 7.46 17.14
C GLU A 53 11.79 5.99 16.82
N TRP A 54 10.69 5.71 16.10
CA TRP A 54 10.39 4.35 15.64
C TRP A 54 11.44 3.83 14.68
N TYR A 55 11.96 4.66 13.77
CA TYR A 55 13.00 4.22 12.83
C TYR A 55 14.24 3.77 13.59
N THR A 56 14.68 4.59 14.55
CA THR A 56 15.82 4.27 15.41
C THR A 56 15.57 3.02 16.25
N ALA A 57 14.36 2.88 16.82
CA ALA A 57 13.99 1.71 17.60
C ALA A 57 14.02 0.42 16.77
N VAL A 58 13.51 0.47 15.54
CA VAL A 58 13.53 -0.68 14.62
C VAL A 58 14.97 -1.02 14.25
N GLU A 59 15.82 -0.06 13.86
CA GLU A 59 17.23 -0.37 13.52
C GLU A 59 17.98 -1.04 14.67
N GLN A 60 17.73 -0.60 15.91
CA GLN A 60 18.40 -1.12 17.10
C GLN A 60 17.86 -2.47 17.56
N ALA A 61 16.57 -2.75 17.34
CA ALA A 61 15.96 -4.03 17.73
C ALA A 61 16.68 -5.23 17.10
N GLY A 62 17.18 -5.09 15.86
CA GLY A 62 17.93 -6.14 15.16
C GLY A 62 19.21 -6.60 15.88
N ARG A 63 19.78 -5.75 16.77
CA ARG A 63 20.97 -6.11 17.58
C ARG A 63 20.66 -7.07 18.71
N THR A 64 19.38 -7.19 19.10
CA THR A 64 19.00 -7.95 20.28
C THR A 64 18.87 -9.45 20.05
N ASP A 65 18.89 -9.88 18.79
CA ASP A 65 18.86 -11.29 18.41
C ASP A 65 19.92 -11.61 17.33
N PRO A 66 21.20 -11.76 17.74
CA PRO A 66 22.29 -12.04 16.82
C PRO A 66 22.19 -13.41 16.13
N LYS A 67 21.35 -14.32 16.66
CA LYS A 67 21.17 -15.65 16.09
C LYS A 67 20.31 -15.60 14.84
N ASN A 68 19.26 -14.78 14.86
CA ASN A 68 18.34 -14.60 13.72
C ASN A 68 18.77 -13.44 12.80
N PHE A 69 19.58 -12.48 13.29
CA PHE A 69 20.06 -11.32 12.53
C PHE A 69 21.58 -11.16 12.68
N PRO A 70 22.39 -11.92 11.92
CA PRO A 70 23.85 -11.88 12.03
C PRO A 70 24.46 -10.52 11.66
N ASP A 71 23.82 -9.77 10.76
CA ASP A 71 24.21 -8.39 10.41
C ASP A 71 23.83 -7.35 11.49
N GLY A 72 23.04 -7.78 12.48
CA GLY A 72 22.70 -7.02 13.68
C GLY A 72 21.89 -5.74 13.46
N LYS A 73 21.36 -5.46 12.27
CA LYS A 73 20.56 -4.25 12.01
C LYS A 73 19.43 -4.52 11.05
N PHE A 74 18.24 -4.03 11.38
CA PHE A 74 17.17 -3.88 10.40
C PHE A 74 17.50 -2.68 9.50
N LYS A 75 17.36 -2.84 8.18
CA LYS A 75 17.53 -1.75 7.23
C LYS A 75 16.22 -0.97 7.13
N VAL A 76 16.17 0.23 7.71
CA VAL A 76 15.06 1.15 7.52
C VAL A 76 15.29 1.91 6.22
N THR A 77 14.32 1.85 5.31
CA THR A 77 14.38 2.60 4.05
C THR A 77 13.39 3.76 4.14
N HIS A 78 13.91 4.98 4.11
CA HIS A 78 13.08 6.18 4.05
C HIS A 78 12.55 6.34 2.63
N VAL A 79 11.28 6.00 2.44
CA VAL A 79 10.59 6.21 1.17
C VAL A 79 10.12 7.66 1.13
N THR A 80 10.77 8.48 0.31
CA THR A 80 10.47 9.92 0.19
C THR A 80 9.43 10.23 -0.88
N SER A 81 9.14 9.26 -1.76
CA SER A 81 8.32 9.45 -2.94
C SER A 81 7.20 8.42 -2.94
N PHE A 82 5.99 8.87 -2.65
CA PHE A 82 4.77 8.08 -2.82
C PHE A 82 4.04 8.57 -4.06
N TYR A 83 3.60 7.67 -4.93
CA TYR A 83 2.87 8.07 -6.14
C TYR A 83 1.40 8.36 -5.84
N ASP A 84 0.85 9.43 -6.42
CA ASP A 84 -0.60 9.67 -6.43
C ASP A 84 -1.29 8.74 -7.44
N VAL A 85 -1.58 7.52 -7.00
CA VAL A 85 -2.31 6.52 -7.80
C VAL A 85 -3.81 6.81 -7.85
N ALA A 86 -4.33 7.68 -6.98
CA ALA A 86 -5.76 7.99 -6.93
C ALA A 86 -6.19 8.77 -8.18
N SER A 87 -5.31 9.61 -8.73
CA SER A 87 -5.50 10.27 -10.02
C SER A 87 -5.82 9.25 -11.14
N LEU A 88 -5.07 8.15 -11.23
CA LEU A 88 -5.29 7.10 -12.24
C LEU A 88 -6.60 6.35 -12.06
N SER A 89 -7.05 6.15 -10.82
CA SER A 89 -8.32 5.45 -10.56
C SER A 89 -9.55 6.25 -10.97
N LYS A 90 -9.46 7.58 -11.09
CA LYS A 90 -10.58 8.41 -11.53
C LYS A 90 -10.78 8.29 -13.04
N GLU A 91 -9.71 8.33 -13.82
CA GLU A 91 -9.80 8.53 -15.28
C GLU A 91 -9.48 7.27 -16.10
N GLU A 92 -8.55 6.43 -15.66
CA GLU A 92 -7.99 5.36 -16.50
C GLU A 92 -8.40 3.96 -16.05
N LEU A 93 -8.58 3.79 -14.74
CA LEU A 93 -8.74 2.50 -14.10
C LEU A 93 -10.08 2.38 -13.40
N ILE A 94 -10.61 1.16 -13.36
CA ILE A 94 -11.85 0.83 -12.66
C ILE A 94 -11.72 -0.53 -11.99
N ARG A 95 -12.34 -0.67 -10.81
CA ARG A 95 -12.47 -1.95 -10.13
C ARG A 95 -13.45 -2.84 -10.92
N ARG A 96 -13.10 -4.10 -11.17
CA ARG A 96 -13.95 -5.03 -11.90
C ARG A 96 -14.26 -6.27 -11.07
N HIS A 97 -15.50 -6.72 -11.15
CA HIS A 97 -15.99 -7.96 -10.52
C HIS A 97 -16.25 -9.08 -11.53
N LYS A 98 -15.85 -8.87 -12.80
CA LYS A 98 -15.94 -9.85 -13.88
C LYS A 98 -14.62 -9.89 -14.63
N CYS A 99 -14.21 -11.08 -15.01
CA CYS A 99 -13.07 -11.30 -15.88
C CYS A 99 -13.43 -10.97 -17.34
N THR A 100 -12.43 -10.93 -18.23
CA THR A 100 -12.63 -10.61 -19.66
C THR A 100 -13.51 -11.63 -20.39
N ASP A 101 -13.56 -12.86 -19.88
CA ASP A 101 -14.44 -13.95 -20.28
C ASP A 101 -15.91 -13.78 -19.81
N LYS A 102 -16.21 -12.68 -19.09
CA LYS A 102 -17.50 -12.37 -18.44
C LYS A 102 -17.84 -13.24 -17.23
N GLU A 103 -16.94 -14.12 -16.81
CA GLU A 103 -17.12 -14.93 -15.59
C GLU A 103 -16.96 -14.06 -14.34
N PRO A 104 -17.69 -14.36 -13.25
CA PRO A 104 -17.57 -13.62 -12.00
C PRO A 104 -16.16 -13.79 -11.41
N PHE A 105 -15.65 -12.68 -10.89
CA PHE A 105 -14.33 -12.59 -10.27
C PHE A 105 -14.45 -12.27 -8.78
N SER A 106 -13.88 -13.14 -7.94
CA SER A 106 -13.79 -12.95 -6.48
C SER A 106 -12.38 -12.55 -6.07
N TYR A 107 -12.27 -11.36 -5.47
CA TYR A 107 -11.01 -10.86 -4.93
C TYR A 107 -10.49 -11.73 -3.78
N LEU A 108 -11.40 -12.26 -2.95
CA LEU A 108 -11.06 -13.03 -1.76
C LEU A 108 -10.56 -14.44 -2.12
N ASP A 109 -11.10 -15.03 -3.19
CA ASP A 109 -10.76 -16.39 -3.61
C ASP A 109 -9.58 -16.43 -4.59
N THR A 110 -8.95 -15.28 -4.87
CA THR A 110 -7.82 -15.20 -5.78
C THR A 110 -6.51 -15.34 -5.02
N HIS A 111 -5.76 -16.39 -5.34
CA HIS A 111 -4.51 -16.71 -4.67
C HIS A 111 -3.28 -16.19 -5.42
N TRP A 112 -3.36 -15.97 -6.72
CA TRP A 112 -2.19 -15.61 -7.52
C TRP A 112 -2.54 -14.55 -8.55
N TRP A 113 -1.81 -13.44 -8.49
CA TRP A 113 -1.87 -12.33 -9.41
C TRP A 113 -0.56 -12.23 -10.19
N LYS A 114 -0.66 -12.25 -11.51
CA LYS A 114 0.46 -12.12 -12.43
C LYS A 114 0.31 -10.83 -13.24
N TYR A 115 1.32 -9.97 -13.11
CA TYR A 115 1.42 -8.71 -13.82
C TYR A 115 2.50 -8.85 -14.90
N CYS A 116 2.21 -8.42 -16.12
CA CYS A 116 3.15 -8.50 -17.24
C CYS A 116 3.36 -7.13 -17.87
N LYS A 117 4.62 -6.80 -18.16
CA LYS A 117 5.01 -5.53 -18.78
C LYS A 117 4.37 -5.28 -20.16
N ASN A 118 4.15 -6.37 -20.90
CA ASN A 118 3.54 -6.31 -22.23
C ASN A 118 2.06 -5.90 -22.18
N ASN A 119 1.36 -6.23 -21.08
CA ASN A 119 -0.08 -6.05 -20.94
C ASN A 119 -0.42 -5.13 -19.74
N MET A 120 0.03 -3.88 -19.82
CA MET A 120 -0.27 -2.87 -18.80
C MET A 120 -1.77 -2.65 -18.63
N GLY A 121 -2.23 -2.61 -17.37
CA GLY A 121 -3.65 -2.46 -17.03
C GLY A 121 -4.45 -3.77 -17.05
N MET A 122 -3.85 -4.88 -17.51
CA MET A 122 -4.44 -6.21 -17.42
C MET A 122 -3.63 -7.10 -16.47
N VAL A 123 -4.33 -7.92 -15.70
CA VAL A 123 -3.73 -8.85 -14.74
C VAL A 123 -4.24 -10.25 -15.04
N GLN A 124 -3.33 -11.21 -14.97
CA GLN A 124 -3.64 -12.63 -15.02
C GLN A 124 -3.87 -13.14 -13.60
N VAL A 125 -5.01 -13.77 -13.34
CA VAL A 125 -5.42 -14.20 -12.00
C VAL A 125 -5.78 -15.68 -12.00
N LYS A 126 -5.43 -16.38 -10.91
CA LYS A 126 -5.93 -17.73 -10.65
C LYS A 126 -6.20 -17.98 -9.17
N SER A 127 -7.12 -18.89 -8.92
CA SER A 127 -7.58 -19.28 -7.57
C SER A 127 -6.89 -20.55 -7.05
N SER A 128 -5.86 -21.04 -7.73
CA SER A 128 -5.11 -22.25 -7.36
C SER A 128 -3.61 -21.98 -7.33
N PHE A 129 -2.90 -22.69 -6.45
CA PHE A 129 -1.44 -22.72 -6.42
C PHE A 129 -0.85 -23.75 -7.39
N CYS A 130 -1.69 -24.57 -8.04
CA CYS A 130 -1.25 -25.51 -9.07
C CYS A 130 -0.62 -24.75 -10.24
N GLU A 131 0.59 -25.14 -10.66
CA GLU A 131 1.32 -24.52 -11.76
C GLU A 131 0.60 -24.69 -13.10
N ASP A 132 -0.03 -25.85 -13.31
CA ASP A 132 -0.75 -26.21 -14.54
C ASP A 132 -2.13 -25.54 -14.66
N ALA A 133 -2.63 -24.91 -13.60
CA ALA A 133 -3.92 -24.23 -13.63
C ALA A 133 -3.85 -22.97 -14.52
N GLU A 134 -4.82 -22.86 -15.43
CA GLU A 134 -4.91 -21.74 -16.37
C GLU A 134 -5.17 -20.41 -15.66
N PHE A 135 -4.55 -19.35 -16.18
CA PHE A 135 -4.79 -17.98 -15.71
C PHE A 135 -5.97 -17.37 -16.45
N ARG A 136 -6.88 -16.75 -15.69
CA ARG A 136 -7.94 -15.90 -16.23
C ARG A 136 -7.43 -14.46 -16.37
N SER A 137 -7.97 -13.72 -17.33
CA SER A 137 -7.58 -12.32 -17.54
C SER A 137 -8.58 -11.36 -16.91
N LEU A 138 -8.07 -10.36 -16.20
CA LEU A 138 -8.83 -9.30 -15.56
C LEU A 138 -8.30 -7.94 -16.06
N SER A 139 -9.15 -7.16 -16.72
CA SER A 139 -8.79 -5.81 -17.19
C SER A 139 -9.24 -4.75 -16.19
N PHE A 140 -8.31 -3.93 -15.73
CA PHE A 140 -8.62 -2.74 -14.92
C PHE A 140 -8.90 -1.50 -15.78
N LEU A 141 -8.73 -1.57 -17.09
CA LEU A 141 -8.90 -0.43 -17.98
C LEU A 141 -10.38 -0.01 -18.06
N ARG A 142 -10.63 1.30 -17.99
CA ARG A 142 -11.93 1.87 -18.37
C ARG A 142 -12.17 1.70 -19.88
N ARG A 143 -13.44 1.76 -20.28
CA ARG A 143 -13.84 1.61 -21.69
C ARG A 143 -13.12 2.67 -22.54
N GLY A 144 -12.50 2.27 -23.65
CA GLY A 144 -11.76 3.16 -24.55
C GLY A 144 -10.31 3.46 -24.14
N VAL A 145 -9.87 3.05 -22.94
CA VAL A 145 -8.48 3.23 -22.49
C VAL A 145 -7.62 2.05 -22.96
N ARG A 146 -6.43 2.35 -23.51
CA ARG A 146 -5.45 1.34 -23.93
C ARG A 146 -4.29 1.27 -22.94
N GLY A 147 -3.71 0.08 -22.76
CA GLY A 147 -2.57 -0.13 -21.87
C GLY A 147 -1.33 0.73 -22.20
N ASP A 148 -1.16 1.14 -23.45
CA ASP A 148 -0.07 2.05 -23.84
C ASP A 148 -0.24 3.46 -23.27
N ARG A 149 -1.48 3.91 -23.02
CA ARG A 149 -1.75 5.18 -22.32
C ARG A 149 -1.23 5.11 -20.88
N LEU A 150 -1.40 3.98 -20.20
CA LEU A 150 -0.83 3.78 -18.86
C LEU A 150 0.71 3.84 -18.90
N LYS A 151 1.37 3.21 -19.88
CA LYS A 151 2.84 3.31 -20.01
C LYS A 151 3.33 4.75 -20.15
N GLN A 152 2.52 5.62 -20.74
CA GLN A 152 2.83 7.05 -20.88
C GLN A 152 2.52 7.84 -19.60
N LEU A 153 1.45 7.49 -18.88
CA LEU A 153 1.02 8.20 -17.68
C LEU A 153 1.82 7.81 -16.42
N LEU A 154 2.22 6.54 -16.28
CA LEU A 154 2.93 6.06 -15.09
C LEU A 154 4.22 6.85 -14.78
N PRO A 155 5.10 7.17 -15.76
CA PRO A 155 6.27 8.01 -15.53
C PRO A 155 5.93 9.46 -15.16
N CYS A 156 4.73 9.93 -15.52
CA CYS A 156 4.27 11.29 -15.26
C CYS A 156 3.49 11.41 -13.93
N LEU A 157 3.37 10.33 -13.16
CA LEU A 157 2.70 10.37 -11.88
C LEU A 157 3.41 11.32 -10.94
N GLN A 158 2.64 12.25 -10.41
CA GLN A 158 3.12 13.16 -9.38
C GLN A 158 3.41 12.36 -8.11
N THR A 159 4.54 12.69 -7.49
CA THR A 159 4.80 12.26 -6.12
C THR A 159 3.96 13.11 -5.18
N LEU A 160 3.34 12.45 -4.22
CA LEU A 160 2.69 13.10 -3.10
C LEU A 160 3.71 13.97 -2.36
N PRO A 161 3.34 15.18 -1.93
CA PRO A 161 4.23 16.00 -1.13
C PRO A 161 4.64 15.26 0.15
N ALA A 162 5.89 15.47 0.54
CA ALA A 162 6.52 14.81 1.69
C ALA A 162 5.76 15.00 3.01
N SER A 163 4.99 16.09 3.12
CA SER A 163 4.11 16.34 4.26
C SER A 163 2.68 16.54 3.75
N GLN A 164 1.81 15.58 4.09
CA GLN A 164 0.39 15.69 3.83
C GLN A 164 -0.27 16.51 4.94
N PRO A 165 -1.10 17.51 4.61
CA PRO A 165 -1.83 18.26 5.62
C PRO A 165 -2.80 17.35 6.37
N ILE A 166 -2.96 17.61 7.68
CA ILE A 166 -3.98 16.99 8.52
C ILE A 166 -5.20 17.91 8.66
N SER A 167 -6.32 17.38 9.14
CA SER A 167 -7.49 18.20 9.44
C SER A 167 -7.20 19.21 10.57
N VAL A 168 -7.97 20.30 10.60
CA VAL A 168 -7.87 21.33 11.65
C VAL A 168 -8.21 20.73 13.00
N GLU A 169 -9.24 19.88 13.03
CA GLU A 169 -9.75 19.17 14.19
C GLU A 169 -8.67 18.25 14.77
N LYS A 170 -8.05 17.41 13.94
CA LYS A 170 -6.97 16.52 14.38
C LYS A 170 -5.77 17.29 14.91
N LYS A 171 -5.38 18.40 14.28
CA LYS A 171 -4.28 19.21 14.82
C LYS A 171 -4.62 19.77 16.19
N LYS A 172 -5.85 20.27 16.37
CA LYS A 172 -6.32 20.76 17.68
C LYS A 172 -6.24 19.67 18.74
N ASP A 173 -6.69 18.45 18.42
CA ASP A 173 -6.64 17.32 19.34
C ASP A 173 -5.20 16.92 19.66
N LEU A 174 -4.32 16.84 18.65
CA LEU A 174 -2.89 16.57 18.87
C LEU A 174 -2.22 17.62 19.76
N ILE A 175 -2.54 18.90 19.56
CA ILE A 175 -2.02 19.99 20.40
C ILE A 175 -2.53 19.86 21.84
N SER A 176 -3.78 19.44 22.05
CA SER A 176 -4.34 19.24 23.39
C SER A 176 -3.65 18.10 24.17
N LEU A 177 -3.08 17.12 23.45
CA LEU A 177 -2.38 15.97 24.03
C LEU A 177 -0.89 16.25 24.33
N LEU A 178 -0.36 17.41 23.96
CA LEU A 178 1.04 17.76 24.19
C LEU A 178 1.45 17.71 25.66
N CYS A 179 0.50 17.91 26.59
CA CYS A 179 0.77 17.81 28.02
C CYS A 179 1.21 16.41 28.49
N TYR A 180 1.00 15.37 27.67
CA TYR A 180 1.44 13.99 27.94
C TYR A 180 2.77 13.63 27.26
N LEU A 181 3.33 14.54 26.46
CA LEU A 181 4.57 14.36 25.70
C LEU A 181 5.67 15.27 26.24
N ASN A 182 6.92 14.86 26.05
CA ASN A 182 8.07 15.69 26.42
C ASN A 182 8.08 16.99 25.59
N GLU A 183 8.39 18.12 26.24
CA GLU A 183 8.36 19.46 25.63
C GLU A 183 9.28 19.59 24.40
N GLU A 184 10.37 18.82 24.38
CA GLU A 184 11.31 18.75 23.25
C GLU A 184 10.63 18.36 21.93
N PHE A 185 9.55 17.58 21.97
CA PHE A 185 8.84 17.10 20.78
C PHE A 185 7.62 17.94 20.41
N HIS A 186 7.24 18.93 21.22
CA HIS A 186 6.11 19.82 20.90
C HIS A 186 6.25 20.53 19.55
N PRO A 187 7.45 21.03 19.16
CA PRO A 187 7.62 21.68 17.86
C PRO A 187 7.24 20.80 16.67
N PHE A 188 7.46 19.48 16.76
CA PHE A 188 7.08 18.54 15.69
C PHE A 188 5.58 18.64 15.37
N TYR A 189 4.74 18.53 16.41
CA TYR A 189 3.27 18.57 16.27
C TYR A 189 2.74 19.96 15.92
N GLN A 190 3.36 21.02 16.45
CA GLN A 190 2.99 22.40 16.15
C GLN A 190 3.23 22.76 14.68
N ASN A 191 4.29 22.20 14.08
CA ASN A 191 4.68 22.47 12.70
C ASN A 191 3.97 21.58 11.66
N LEU A 192 3.06 20.69 12.06
CA LEU A 192 2.29 19.88 11.11
C LEU A 192 1.40 20.76 10.20
N PRO A 193 1.42 20.55 8.87
CA PRO A 193 0.58 21.31 7.95
C PRO A 193 -0.90 20.96 8.14
N VAL A 194 -1.78 21.91 7.85
CA VAL A 194 -3.23 21.78 8.06
C VAL A 194 -3.97 22.10 6.77
N SER A 195 -5.07 21.41 6.53
CA SER A 195 -6.03 21.75 5.48
C SER A 195 -7.47 21.53 5.96
N SER A 196 -8.36 22.45 5.60
CA SER A 196 -9.80 22.34 5.87
C SER A 196 -10.53 21.41 4.89
N THR A 197 -9.86 20.96 3.82
CA THR A 197 -10.46 20.11 2.77
C THR A 197 -10.16 18.63 2.94
N VAL A 198 -9.32 18.25 3.91
CA VAL A 198 -8.95 16.85 4.15
C VAL A 198 -10.06 16.19 4.96
N HIS A 199 -10.81 15.29 4.32
CA HIS A 199 -11.79 14.46 4.99
C HIS A 199 -11.08 13.25 5.60
N GLU A 200 -11.10 13.13 6.92
CA GLU A 200 -10.52 11.97 7.60
C GLU A 200 -11.47 10.77 7.47
N LEU A 201 -10.99 9.72 6.81
CA LEU A 201 -11.66 8.42 6.82
C LEU A 201 -11.21 7.68 8.08
N HIS A 202 -12.12 7.50 9.03
CA HIS A 202 -11.85 6.64 10.18
C HIS A 202 -11.81 5.18 9.67
N PRO A 203 -10.93 4.29 10.19
CA PRO A 203 -10.87 2.89 9.75
C PRO A 203 -12.19 2.12 9.94
N GLN A 204 -13.06 2.61 10.83
CA GLN A 204 -14.41 2.07 11.06
C GLN A 204 -15.51 2.87 10.36
N SER A 205 -15.17 3.92 9.59
CA SER A 205 -16.14 4.56 8.72
C SER A 205 -16.63 3.53 7.70
N PRO A 206 -17.94 3.48 7.39
CA PRO A 206 -18.44 2.68 6.29
C PRO A 206 -17.64 2.99 5.02
N PRO A 207 -17.37 2.00 4.16
CA PRO A 207 -16.78 2.26 2.85
C PRO A 207 -17.56 3.37 2.16
N LEU A 208 -16.87 4.36 1.61
CA LEU A 208 -17.50 5.31 0.70
C LEU A 208 -18.26 4.49 -0.35
N GLN A 209 -19.57 4.69 -0.42
CA GLN A 209 -20.39 4.17 -1.52
C GLN A 209 -19.87 4.87 -2.77
N LEU A 210 -18.91 4.23 -3.45
CA LEU A 210 -18.60 4.57 -4.82
C LEU A 210 -19.87 4.26 -5.59
N GLU A 211 -20.48 5.28 -6.17
CA GLU A 211 -21.63 5.11 -7.06
C GLU A 211 -21.29 3.99 -8.03
N GLU A 212 -22.11 2.94 -8.01
CA GLU A 212 -22.04 1.86 -8.96
C GLU A 212 -22.35 2.51 -10.31
N ASP A 213 -21.31 2.73 -11.13
CA ASP A 213 -21.49 2.98 -12.56
C ASP A 213 -22.13 1.71 -13.13
N ASP A 214 -23.47 1.62 -13.04
CA ASP A 214 -24.32 0.67 -13.74
C ASP A 214 -24.22 1.00 -15.24
N ASP A 215 -23.10 0.57 -15.81
CA ASP A 215 -22.88 0.52 -17.25
C ASP A 215 -23.62 -0.74 -17.76
N ASP A 216 -24.95 -0.74 -17.61
CA ASP A 216 -25.88 -1.71 -18.18
C ASP A 216 -25.87 -1.56 -19.70
N PRO A 217 -25.71 -2.63 -20.49
CA PRO A 217 -25.61 -2.51 -21.93
C PRO A 217 -27.00 -2.28 -22.51
N THR A 218 -27.31 -1.04 -22.88
CA THR A 218 -28.32 -0.82 -23.92
C THR A 218 -27.69 -1.19 -25.27
N GLU A 219 -28.23 -2.29 -25.82
CA GLU A 219 -28.13 -2.91 -27.16
C GLU A 219 -27.17 -2.33 -28.21
#